data_AF-A0A7X9X9Q7-F1
#
_entry.id   AF-A0A7X9X9Q7-F1
#
_cell.length_a   1.000
_cell.length_b   1.000
_cell.length_c   1.000
_cell.angle_alpha   90.00
_cell.angle_beta   90.00
_cell.angle_gamma   90.00
#
_symmetry.space_group_name_H-M   'P 1'
#
loop_
_entity.id
_entity.type
_entity.pdbx_description
1 polymer ?
#
loop_
_entity_poly.entity_id
_entity_poly.type
_entity_poly.pdbx_seq_one_letter_code
_entity_poly.pdbx_strand_id
1 'polypeptide(L)'
;MKNFNTPSKGVVINTKDFEHLYNVTKDITEALASVLTENTSPVRISGVEFTITNNNKTFECTEGWLLYQNTFYKVEPFSGTATGTQIPVFNLDNTKLAHEPHDLLEGYNKVGTFDICTEEKLKLEFGASGTGLFDYNAIIKHPVKRNSEVIADLQGLVSGMIVPYYNQNWQAKFSATGLGVDDLIGYAICNGRNGTPDLRGMMIVGATDGNPAQGNPNANDSELDSVEHLNEITGNSKINLVEGQLPSHSHGVTDPEHTHTVGGSGDLFSTFGSIQVAGGSSGDFSVSNTSYNSTNKSSTGISIDPTGSGDDIDIRPPARIMLYLMKL
;
A
#
# COMPACT_ATOMS: atom_id res chain seq x y z
N MET A 1 45.26 44.02 -23.64
CA MET A 1 44.77 42.94 -24.52
C MET A 1 45.97 42.38 -25.26
N LYS A 2 46.27 41.08 -25.12
CA LYS A 2 47.29 40.44 -25.97
C LYS A 2 46.72 40.45 -27.39
N ASN A 3 47.37 41.19 -28.29
CA ASN A 3 47.07 41.14 -29.71
C ASN A 3 47.22 39.67 -30.14
N PHE A 4 46.10 39.01 -30.43
CA PHE A 4 46.13 37.74 -31.12
C PHE A 4 46.78 38.01 -32.47
N ASN A 5 48.01 37.52 -32.63
CA ASN A 5 48.71 37.55 -33.91
C ASN A 5 47.76 36.96 -34.96
N THR A 6 47.47 37.74 -35.98
CA THR A 6 46.85 37.24 -37.21
C THR A 6 47.63 36.00 -37.65
N PRO A 7 46.97 34.84 -37.83
CA PRO A 7 47.66 33.62 -38.19
C PRO A 7 48.46 33.87 -39.48
N SER A 8 49.71 33.42 -39.48
CA SER A 8 50.58 33.51 -40.65
C SER A 8 49.87 32.92 -41.86
N LYS A 9 49.86 33.66 -42.98
CA LYS A 9 49.36 33.20 -44.30
C LYS A 9 49.67 31.71 -44.50
N GLY A 10 48.63 30.88 -44.57
CA GLY A 10 48.76 29.44 -44.83
C GLY A 10 48.42 28.50 -43.68
N VAL A 11 47.78 28.94 -42.59
CA VAL A 11 47.14 27.99 -41.65
C VAL A 11 45.99 27.29 -42.40
N VAL A 12 46.28 26.11 -42.93
CA VAL A 12 45.26 25.18 -43.39
C VAL A 12 44.56 24.68 -42.13
N ILE A 13 43.48 25.36 -41.76
CA ILE A 13 42.60 24.88 -40.70
C ILE A 13 41.97 23.60 -41.25
N ASN A 14 42.39 22.46 -40.72
CA ASN A 14 41.86 21.16 -41.12
C ASN A 14 40.40 21.08 -40.67
N THR A 15 39.48 21.30 -41.61
CA THR A 15 38.04 21.25 -41.36
C THR A 15 37.59 19.90 -40.79
N LYS A 16 38.35 18.82 -41.05
CA LYS A 16 38.07 17.49 -40.51
C LYS A 16 38.20 17.44 -38.98
N ASP A 17 39.10 18.23 -38.39
CA ASP A 17 39.29 18.20 -36.94
C ASP A 17 38.08 18.82 -36.20
N PHE A 18 37.47 19.86 -36.79
CA PHE A 18 36.24 20.45 -36.27
C PHE A 18 35.03 19.54 -36.49
N GLU A 19 34.95 18.85 -37.63
CA GLU A 19 33.91 17.86 -37.91
C GLU A 19 33.97 16.69 -36.90
N HIS A 20 35.17 16.18 -36.61
CA HIS A 20 35.33 15.14 -35.59
C HIS A 20 34.94 15.63 -34.19
N LEU A 21 35.32 16.85 -33.80
CA LEU A 21 34.94 17.41 -32.50
C LEU A 21 33.43 17.60 -32.38
N TYR A 22 32.78 18.07 -33.46
CA TYR A 22 31.33 18.19 -33.55
C TYR A 22 30.66 16.82 -33.40
N ASN A 23 31.10 15.82 -34.16
CA ASN A 23 30.54 14.45 -34.10
C ASN A 23 30.72 13.82 -32.72
N VAL A 24 31.89 13.96 -32.09
CA VAL A 24 32.11 13.46 -30.72
C VAL A 24 31.16 14.12 -29.73
N THR A 25 30.96 15.43 -29.83
CA THR A 25 30.04 16.16 -28.95
C THR A 25 28.60 15.72 -29.17
N LYS A 26 28.21 15.52 -30.44
CA LYS A 26 26.90 15.02 -30.84
C LYS A 26 26.65 13.61 -30.31
N ASP A 27 27.58 12.68 -30.52
CA ASP A 27 27.46 11.28 -30.08
C ASP A 27 27.33 11.18 -28.55
N ILE A 28 28.12 11.96 -27.80
CA ILE A 28 28.01 12.02 -26.33
C ILE A 28 26.64 12.56 -25.91
N THR A 29 26.16 13.60 -26.60
CA THR A 29 24.89 14.25 -26.29
C THR A 29 23.70 13.33 -26.60
N GLU A 30 23.74 12.61 -27.73
CA GLU A 30 22.73 11.62 -28.10
C GLU A 30 22.74 10.41 -27.17
N ALA A 31 23.93 9.94 -26.76
CA ALA A 31 24.05 8.87 -25.78
C ALA A 31 23.45 9.30 -24.42
N LEU A 32 23.77 10.50 -23.94
CA LEU A 32 23.19 11.03 -22.70
C LEU A 32 21.67 11.21 -22.84
N ALA A 33 21.20 11.71 -23.97
CA ALA A 33 19.78 11.83 -24.25
C ALA A 33 19.05 10.49 -24.19
N SER A 34 19.63 9.44 -24.78
CA SER A 34 19.06 8.09 -24.77
C SER A 34 18.88 7.50 -23.37
N VAL A 35 19.74 7.88 -22.42
CA VAL A 35 19.63 7.46 -21.02
C VAL A 35 18.53 8.23 -20.28
N LEU A 36 18.30 9.49 -20.68
CA LEU A 36 17.34 10.37 -20.02
C LEU A 36 15.91 10.22 -20.55
N THR A 37 15.73 9.68 -21.76
CA THR A 37 14.41 9.54 -22.39
C THR A 37 14.17 8.13 -22.93
N GLU A 38 13.26 7.41 -22.28
CA GLU A 38 12.71 6.16 -22.84
C GLU A 38 11.48 6.40 -23.73
N ASN A 39 11.02 7.65 -23.82
CA ASN A 39 9.77 8.02 -24.47
C ASN A 39 9.96 9.21 -25.43
N THR A 40 9.05 9.35 -26.40
CA THR A 40 9.01 10.47 -27.35
C THR A 40 8.54 11.78 -26.71
N SER A 41 8.06 11.73 -25.47
CA SER A 41 7.64 12.91 -24.71
C SER A 41 8.82 13.84 -24.39
N PRO A 42 8.60 15.17 -24.38
CA PRO A 42 9.62 16.14 -23.96
C PRO A 42 9.96 15.96 -22.47
N VAL A 43 11.24 16.06 -22.16
CA VAL A 43 11.81 15.85 -20.82
C VAL A 43 12.53 17.11 -20.36
N ARG A 44 12.18 17.62 -19.18
CA ARG A 44 12.70 18.88 -18.64
C ARG A 44 14.06 18.72 -17.95
N ILE A 45 15.12 19.25 -18.53
CA ILE A 45 16.49 19.07 -18.03
C ILE A 45 16.84 20.06 -16.92
N SER A 46 16.54 21.35 -17.14
CA SER A 46 16.79 22.43 -16.18
C SER A 46 15.91 23.62 -16.50
N GLY A 47 15.44 24.36 -15.49
CA GLY A 47 14.57 25.52 -15.69
C GLY A 47 13.21 25.11 -16.27
N VAL A 48 12.66 25.92 -17.19
CA VAL A 48 11.34 25.71 -17.81
C VAL A 48 10.23 25.49 -16.76
N GLU A 49 10.24 26.33 -15.73
CA GLU A 49 9.26 26.30 -14.65
C GLU A 49 8.04 27.11 -15.04
N PHE A 50 6.88 26.48 -14.98
CA PHE A 50 5.61 27.12 -15.31
C PHE A 50 4.92 27.62 -14.05
N THR A 51 4.63 28.92 -14.03
CA THR A 51 3.72 29.52 -13.05
C THR A 51 2.42 29.88 -13.75
N ILE A 52 1.31 29.38 -13.21
CA ILE A 52 -0.03 29.67 -13.73
C ILE A 52 -0.77 30.53 -12.74
N THR A 53 -1.28 31.67 -13.20
CA THR A 53 -2.09 32.59 -12.41
C THR A 53 -3.40 32.94 -13.13
N ASN A 54 -4.28 33.68 -12.44
CA ASN A 54 -5.55 34.17 -12.99
C ASN A 54 -6.48 33.08 -13.55
N ASN A 55 -6.76 32.03 -12.77
CA ASN A 55 -7.65 30.93 -13.14
C ASN A 55 -7.26 30.27 -14.48
N ASN A 56 -5.99 29.87 -14.61
CA ASN A 56 -5.44 29.21 -15.79
C ASN A 56 -5.41 30.06 -17.07
N LYS A 57 -5.26 31.38 -16.93
CA LYS A 57 -5.16 32.29 -18.08
C LYS A 57 -3.79 32.91 -18.26
N THR A 58 -3.07 33.20 -17.19
CA THR A 58 -1.75 33.82 -17.29
C THR A 58 -0.69 32.75 -17.05
N PHE A 59 0.25 32.64 -17.99
CA PHE A 59 1.29 31.64 -17.99
C PHE A 59 2.64 32.34 -18.01
N GLU A 60 3.51 31.97 -17.09
CA GLU A 60 4.90 32.37 -17.05
C GLU A 60 5.76 31.11 -17.13
N CYS A 61 6.78 31.12 -17.98
CA CYS A 61 7.76 30.07 -18.13
C CYS A 61 9.15 30.69 -17.94
N THR A 62 9.94 30.14 -17.03
CA THR A 62 11.36 30.51 -16.93
C THR A 62 12.14 29.98 -18.13
N GLU A 63 13.30 30.57 -18.42
CA GLU A 63 14.24 29.98 -19.37
C GLU A 63 14.74 28.61 -18.89
N GLY A 64 15.24 27.80 -19.82
CA GLY A 64 15.80 26.49 -19.48
C GLY A 64 16.13 25.61 -20.67
N TRP A 65 16.23 24.31 -20.42
CA TRP A 65 16.57 23.29 -21.41
C TRP A 65 15.56 22.14 -21.38
N LEU A 66 15.08 21.77 -22.56
CA LEU A 66 14.25 20.59 -22.78
C LEU A 66 15.00 19.59 -23.66
N LEU A 67 14.77 18.32 -23.41
CA LEU A 67 15.17 17.24 -24.28
C LEU A 67 13.93 16.72 -25.01
N TYR A 68 13.94 16.77 -26.34
CA TYR A 68 12.84 16.29 -27.18
C TYR A 68 13.42 15.57 -28.40
N GLN A 69 12.94 14.34 -28.66
CA GLN A 69 13.43 13.51 -29.77
C GLN A 69 14.97 13.44 -29.83
N ASN A 70 15.61 13.13 -28.69
CA ASN A 70 17.07 13.07 -28.52
C ASN A 70 17.85 14.36 -28.78
N THR A 71 17.18 15.50 -28.91
CA THR A 71 17.82 16.80 -29.13
C THR A 71 17.56 17.74 -27.95
N PHE A 72 18.63 18.36 -27.45
CA PHE A 72 18.52 19.39 -26.43
C PHE A 72 18.16 20.73 -27.07
N TYR A 73 17.05 21.28 -26.63
CA TYR A 73 16.55 22.57 -27.05
C TYR A 73 16.61 23.56 -25.90
N LYS A 74 17.15 24.74 -26.18
CA LYS A 74 17.03 25.89 -25.30
C LYS A 74 15.60 26.44 -25.38
N VAL A 75 15.01 26.75 -24.25
CA VAL A 75 13.68 27.37 -24.16
C VAL A 75 13.82 28.81 -23.70
N GLU A 76 13.19 29.72 -24.43
CA GLU A 76 13.13 31.13 -24.05
C GLU A 76 12.12 31.39 -22.93
N PRO A 77 12.38 32.38 -22.07
CA PRO A 77 11.39 32.77 -21.08
C PRO A 77 10.14 33.29 -21.79
N PHE A 78 8.99 32.96 -21.24
CA PHE A 78 7.69 33.32 -21.79
C PHE A 78 6.81 33.91 -20.69
N SER A 79 6.11 34.99 -20.98
CA SER A 79 5.04 35.50 -20.13
C SER A 79 3.91 35.98 -21.02
N GLY A 80 2.70 35.51 -20.75
CA GLY A 80 1.55 35.87 -21.56
C GLY A 80 0.22 35.49 -20.93
N THR A 81 -0.86 36.06 -21.44
CA THR A 81 -2.22 35.70 -21.05
C THR A 81 -2.97 35.09 -22.23
N ALA A 82 -3.42 33.86 -22.08
CA ALA A 82 -4.19 33.14 -23.07
C ALA A 82 -5.55 33.80 -23.31
N THR A 83 -6.03 33.75 -24.55
CA THR A 83 -7.40 34.14 -24.90
C THR A 83 -8.26 32.92 -25.18
N GLY A 84 -9.48 32.87 -24.64
CA GLY A 84 -10.39 31.74 -24.81
C GLY A 84 -9.83 30.43 -24.27
N THR A 85 -9.68 29.44 -25.14
CA THR A 85 -9.20 28.08 -24.85
C THR A 85 -7.75 27.84 -25.27
N GLN A 86 -7.00 28.90 -25.58
CA GLN A 86 -5.60 28.77 -25.97
C GLN A 86 -4.75 28.30 -24.79
N ILE A 87 -3.71 27.54 -25.09
CA ILE A 87 -2.66 27.13 -24.15
C ILE A 87 -1.29 27.40 -24.76
N PRO A 88 -0.22 27.56 -23.95
CA PRO A 88 1.13 27.62 -24.47
C PRO A 88 1.49 26.32 -25.20
N VAL A 89 1.94 26.46 -26.44
CA VAL A 89 2.49 25.39 -27.27
C VAL A 89 3.91 25.73 -27.67
N PHE A 90 4.74 24.69 -27.80
CA PHE A 90 6.15 24.84 -28.16
C PHE A 90 6.31 24.77 -29.67
N ASN A 91 6.94 25.79 -30.25
CA ASN A 91 7.28 25.87 -31.66
C ASN A 91 8.80 25.95 -31.82
N LEU A 92 9.29 25.43 -32.95
CA LEU A 92 10.68 25.62 -33.33
C LEU A 92 10.88 27.04 -33.84
N ASP A 93 11.85 27.73 -33.28
CA ASP A 93 12.26 29.06 -33.74
C ASP A 93 13.73 29.03 -34.15
N ASN A 94 13.99 29.50 -35.37
CA ASN A 94 15.33 29.61 -35.93
C ASN A 94 15.72 31.08 -35.91
N THR A 95 16.26 31.54 -34.78
CA THR A 95 16.68 32.92 -34.64
C THR A 95 18.10 33.10 -35.18
N LYS A 96 18.27 34.11 -36.04
CA LYS A 96 19.61 34.56 -36.43
C LYS A 96 20.23 35.31 -35.27
N LEU A 97 21.39 34.85 -34.79
CA LEU A 97 22.10 35.55 -33.73
C LEU A 97 22.69 36.85 -34.30
N ALA A 98 22.43 37.96 -33.61
CA ALA A 98 23.07 39.24 -33.89
C ALA A 98 24.53 39.20 -33.42
N HIS A 99 25.38 38.42 -34.11
CA HIS A 99 26.83 38.49 -33.96
C HIS A 99 27.40 39.47 -34.98
N GLU A 100 28.64 39.92 -34.77
CA GLU A 100 29.31 40.79 -35.74
C GLU A 100 29.40 40.07 -37.08
N PRO A 101 28.87 40.65 -38.17
CA PRO A 101 28.88 40.03 -39.47
C PRO A 101 30.26 39.53 -39.85
N HIS A 102 30.39 38.23 -40.15
CA HIS A 102 31.63 37.71 -40.69
C HIS A 102 31.80 38.21 -42.13
N ASP A 103 32.83 39.04 -42.34
CA ASP A 103 33.25 39.46 -43.67
C ASP A 103 33.89 38.29 -44.39
N LEU A 104 33.29 37.84 -45.49
CA LEU A 104 33.97 36.96 -46.42
C LEU A 104 35.01 37.79 -47.17
N LEU A 105 36.27 37.39 -47.02
CA LEU A 105 37.40 37.95 -47.75
C LEU A 105 37.85 36.93 -48.80
N GLU A 106 37.74 37.27 -50.08
CA GLU A 106 38.49 36.58 -51.14
C GLU A 106 39.77 37.39 -51.41
N GLY A 107 40.90 36.90 -50.88
CA GLY A 107 42.13 37.68 -50.83
C GLY A 107 42.07 38.78 -49.76
N TYR A 108 42.17 40.06 -50.17
CA TYR A 108 42.05 41.23 -49.28
C TYR A 108 40.75 42.03 -49.50
N ASN A 109 39.89 41.60 -50.42
CA ASN A 109 38.67 42.32 -50.75
C ASN A 109 37.48 41.66 -50.05
N LYS A 110 36.69 42.47 -49.36
CA LYS A 110 35.39 42.07 -48.81
C LYS A 110 34.45 41.77 -49.97
N VAL A 111 34.10 40.49 -50.14
CA VAL A 111 33.19 40.01 -51.20
C VAL A 111 31.75 39.88 -50.70
N GLY A 112 31.53 39.88 -49.39
CA GLY A 112 30.19 39.94 -48.81
C GLY A 112 30.19 39.82 -47.30
N THR A 113 29.02 40.06 -46.73
CA THR A 113 28.71 39.85 -45.32
C THR A 113 27.70 38.70 -45.24
N PHE A 114 28.00 37.67 -44.45
CA PHE A 114 27.13 36.51 -44.32
C PHE A 114 26.79 36.24 -42.86
N ASP A 115 25.50 36.20 -42.57
CA ASP A 115 24.98 35.73 -41.29
C ASP A 115 24.85 34.20 -41.34
N ILE A 116 25.89 33.50 -40.89
CA ILE A 116 25.94 32.03 -40.93
C ILE A 116 25.45 31.34 -39.64
N CYS A 117 25.20 32.10 -38.57
CA CYS A 117 24.84 31.53 -37.27
C CYS A 117 23.33 31.64 -37.02
N THR A 118 22.61 30.55 -37.30
CA THR A 118 21.24 30.34 -36.84
C THR A 118 21.26 29.50 -35.56
N GLU A 119 20.57 29.98 -34.52
CA GLU A 119 20.30 29.20 -33.31
C GLU A 119 18.89 28.61 -33.41
N GLU A 120 18.79 27.29 -33.29
CA GLU A 120 17.52 26.57 -33.20
C GLU A 120 17.13 26.47 -31.72
N LYS A 121 16.00 27.06 -31.36
CA LYS A 121 15.48 27.10 -30.00
C LYS A 121 13.99 26.83 -29.98
N LEU A 122 13.46 26.54 -28.81
CA LEU A 122 12.03 26.40 -28.60
C LEU A 122 11.44 27.69 -28.06
N LYS A 123 10.41 28.17 -28.73
CA LYS A 123 9.65 29.36 -28.34
C LYS A 123 8.21 28.97 -28.05
N LEU A 124 7.67 29.54 -26.97
CA LEU A 124 6.28 29.34 -26.61
C LEU A 124 5.39 30.38 -27.30
N GLU A 125 4.26 29.91 -27.82
CA GLU A 125 3.20 30.75 -28.38
C GLU A 125 1.83 30.21 -27.95
N PHE A 126 0.80 31.05 -27.95
CA PHE A 126 -0.55 30.61 -27.62
C PHE A 126 -1.22 29.94 -28.82
N GLY A 127 -1.59 28.67 -28.66
CA GLY A 127 -2.25 27.86 -29.69
C GLY A 127 -3.34 26.97 -29.11
N ALA A 128 -4.01 26.21 -29.97
CA ALA A 128 -4.91 25.15 -29.50
C ALA A 128 -4.08 23.94 -29.01
N SER A 129 -4.60 23.15 -28.08
CA SER A 129 -3.94 21.91 -27.66
C SER A 129 -3.73 20.98 -28.86
N GLY A 130 -2.56 20.35 -28.94
CA GLY A 130 -2.13 19.54 -30.09
C GLY A 130 -1.58 20.33 -31.29
N THR A 131 -1.46 21.66 -31.20
CA THR A 131 -0.70 22.46 -32.18
C THR A 131 0.75 22.65 -31.74
N GLY A 132 1.61 23.05 -32.67
CA GLY A 132 3.05 23.12 -32.46
C GLY A 132 3.72 21.75 -32.45
N LEU A 133 4.90 21.66 -31.84
CA LEU A 133 5.61 20.39 -31.64
C LEU A 133 4.97 19.57 -30.52
N PHE A 134 4.62 20.23 -29.41
CA PHE A 134 3.91 19.67 -28.28
C PHE A 134 3.34 20.80 -27.41
N ASP A 135 2.39 20.47 -26.56
CA ASP A 135 1.77 21.43 -25.64
C ASP A 135 2.41 21.42 -24.25
N TYR A 136 2.11 22.46 -23.46
CA TYR A 136 2.51 22.56 -22.05
C TYR A 136 2.15 21.31 -21.22
N ASN A 137 1.02 20.66 -21.50
CA ASN A 137 0.60 19.48 -20.74
C ASN A 137 1.53 18.27 -20.95
N ALA A 138 2.22 18.20 -22.09
CA ALA A 138 3.21 17.17 -22.34
C ALA A 138 4.41 17.25 -21.37
N ILE A 139 4.77 18.45 -20.92
CA ILE A 139 5.87 18.64 -19.95
C ILE A 139 5.42 18.31 -18.52
N ILE A 140 4.22 18.76 -18.12
CA ILE A 140 3.70 18.51 -16.75
C ILE A 140 3.54 17.02 -16.46
N LYS A 141 3.14 16.24 -17.48
CA LYS A 141 2.90 14.80 -17.34
C LYS A 141 4.18 13.99 -17.15
N HIS A 142 5.33 14.59 -17.46
CA HIS A 142 6.65 13.97 -17.34
C HIS A 142 7.57 14.89 -16.53
N PRO A 143 7.27 15.16 -15.25
CA PRO A 143 8.25 15.82 -14.42
C PRO A 143 9.50 14.94 -14.44
N VAL A 144 10.65 15.53 -14.74
CA VAL A 144 11.92 14.83 -14.54
C VAL A 144 12.02 14.60 -13.05
N LYS A 145 11.60 13.40 -12.66
CA LYS A 145 11.97 12.80 -11.40
C LYS A 145 13.49 12.76 -11.48
N ARG A 146 14.16 13.63 -10.74
CA ARG A 146 15.62 13.54 -10.60
C ARG A 146 15.94 12.08 -10.27
N ASN A 147 17.12 11.56 -10.62
CA ASN A 147 17.48 10.22 -10.16
C ASN A 147 17.31 10.09 -8.64
N SER A 148 17.50 11.17 -7.87
CA SER A 148 17.16 11.23 -6.44
C SER A 148 15.67 11.06 -6.12
N GLU A 149 14.76 11.44 -7.00
CA GLU A 149 13.29 11.32 -6.87
C GLU A 149 12.76 10.00 -7.47
N VAL A 150 13.38 9.43 -8.52
CA VAL A 150 13.10 8.03 -8.95
C VAL A 150 13.62 7.04 -7.91
N ILE A 151 14.79 7.34 -7.34
CA ILE A 151 15.31 6.70 -6.14
C ILE A 151 14.38 7.02 -4.96
N ALA A 152 13.83 8.21 -4.75
CA ALA A 152 12.89 8.43 -3.64
C ALA A 152 11.50 7.79 -3.84
N ASP A 153 11.06 7.52 -5.08
CA ASP A 153 9.76 6.89 -5.35
C ASP A 153 9.85 5.35 -5.34
N LEU A 154 11.01 4.75 -5.64
CA LEU A 154 11.28 3.31 -5.48
C LEU A 154 12.07 2.96 -4.20
N GLN A 155 12.75 3.92 -3.58
CA GLN A 155 13.56 3.85 -2.33
C GLN A 155 13.11 4.84 -1.25
N GLY A 156 11.94 5.47 -1.38
CA GLY A 156 11.27 6.08 -0.21
C GLY A 156 11.01 5.02 0.86
N LEU A 157 11.00 3.75 0.45
CA LEU A 157 11.14 2.60 1.30
C LEU A 157 12.63 2.33 1.57
N VAL A 158 13.03 2.56 2.81
CA VAL A 158 14.34 2.18 3.33
C VAL A 158 14.43 0.64 3.37
N SER A 159 15.64 0.09 3.24
CA SER A 159 15.88 -1.34 3.46
C SER A 159 15.28 -1.79 4.80
N GLY A 160 14.59 -2.93 4.81
CA GLY A 160 13.83 -3.45 5.94
C GLY A 160 12.36 -3.02 5.99
N MET A 161 11.93 -2.02 5.20
CA MET A 161 10.51 -1.64 5.16
C MET A 161 9.65 -2.72 4.50
N ILE A 162 8.51 -3.00 5.11
CA ILE A 162 7.56 -4.02 4.66
C ILE A 162 6.32 -3.35 4.06
N VAL A 163 5.91 -3.82 2.89
CA VAL A 163 4.75 -3.31 2.17
C VAL A 163 3.80 -4.42 1.74
N PRO A 164 2.47 -4.19 1.82
CA PRO A 164 1.49 -5.12 1.28
C PRO A 164 1.50 -5.05 -0.25
N TYR A 165 1.45 -6.22 -0.90
CA TYR A 165 1.50 -6.38 -2.34
C TYR A 165 0.38 -7.28 -2.83
N TYR A 166 -0.26 -6.88 -3.92
CA TYR A 166 -1.31 -7.64 -4.58
C TYR A 166 -1.07 -7.69 -6.09
N ASN A 167 -0.83 -8.91 -6.58
CA ASN A 167 -0.79 -9.22 -8.00
C ASN A 167 -1.20 -10.69 -8.19
N GLN A 168 -2.10 -10.96 -9.13
CA GLN A 168 -2.58 -12.33 -9.40
C GLN A 168 -1.49 -13.24 -9.99
N ASN A 169 -0.49 -12.66 -10.68
CA ASN A 169 0.62 -13.38 -11.31
C ASN A 169 1.93 -13.22 -10.53
N TRP A 170 1.85 -13.08 -9.20
CA TRP A 170 3.02 -12.83 -8.36
C TRP A 170 4.11 -13.90 -8.53
N GLN A 171 3.76 -15.15 -8.80
CA GLN A 171 4.73 -16.25 -8.96
C GLN A 171 5.73 -16.00 -10.09
N ALA A 172 5.35 -15.24 -11.13
CA ALA A 172 6.25 -14.87 -12.22
C ALA A 172 7.19 -13.71 -11.85
N LYS A 173 6.87 -12.98 -10.77
CA LYS A 173 7.61 -11.80 -10.30
C LYS A 173 8.59 -12.11 -9.16
N PHE A 174 8.66 -13.36 -8.72
CA PHE A 174 9.60 -13.81 -7.70
C PHE A 174 10.25 -15.14 -8.07
N SER A 175 11.53 -15.29 -7.73
CA SER A 175 12.25 -16.56 -7.84
C SER A 175 11.74 -17.59 -6.81
N ALA A 176 12.17 -18.84 -6.93
CA ALA A 176 11.85 -19.91 -5.96
C ALA A 176 12.33 -19.61 -4.53
N THR A 177 13.26 -18.67 -4.34
CA THR A 177 13.73 -18.23 -3.02
C THR A 177 12.90 -17.09 -2.44
N GLY A 178 12.02 -16.47 -3.24
CA GLY A 178 11.24 -15.30 -2.87
C GLY A 178 11.90 -13.96 -3.19
N LEU A 179 13.05 -13.94 -3.87
CA LEU A 179 13.66 -12.70 -4.39
C LEU A 179 12.88 -12.19 -5.60
N GLY A 180 12.61 -10.89 -5.66
CA GLY A 180 11.93 -10.25 -6.78
C GLY A 180 12.77 -10.26 -8.05
N VAL A 181 12.09 -10.39 -9.19
CA VAL A 181 12.67 -10.31 -10.53
C VAL A 181 12.00 -9.18 -11.33
N ASP A 182 12.57 -8.82 -12.47
CA ASP A 182 12.13 -7.69 -13.31
C ASP A 182 11.96 -6.40 -12.49
N ASP A 183 10.76 -5.84 -12.49
CA ASP A 183 10.38 -4.59 -11.82
C ASP A 183 10.44 -4.68 -10.28
N LEU A 184 10.57 -5.89 -9.70
CA LEU A 184 10.64 -6.12 -8.25
C LEU A 184 12.05 -6.47 -7.77
N ILE A 185 13.08 -6.28 -8.60
CA ILE A 185 14.48 -6.40 -8.15
C ILE A 185 14.70 -5.47 -6.95
N GLY A 186 15.30 -6.02 -5.89
CA GLY A 186 15.52 -5.31 -4.63
C GLY A 186 14.37 -5.44 -3.62
N TYR A 187 13.37 -6.28 -3.89
CA TYR A 187 12.36 -6.73 -2.93
C TYR A 187 12.47 -8.24 -2.70
N ALA A 188 12.00 -8.69 -1.54
CA ALA A 188 11.83 -10.11 -1.22
C ALA A 188 10.50 -10.37 -0.53
N ILE A 189 9.90 -11.54 -0.78
CA ILE A 189 8.72 -11.99 -0.04
C ILE A 189 9.10 -12.20 1.43
N CYS A 190 8.25 -11.76 2.35
CA CYS A 190 8.35 -12.03 3.78
C CYS A 190 8.00 -13.49 4.10
N ASN A 191 8.95 -14.40 3.82
CA ASN A 191 8.81 -15.86 3.97
C ASN A 191 9.90 -16.48 4.86
N GLY A 192 10.65 -15.68 5.62
CA GLY A 192 11.74 -16.15 6.47
C GLY A 192 13.07 -16.37 5.74
N ARG A 193 13.20 -15.99 4.47
CA ARG A 193 14.43 -16.13 3.65
C ARG A 193 14.98 -14.77 3.26
N ASN A 194 16.25 -14.73 2.87
CA ASN A 194 16.93 -13.50 2.44
C ASN A 194 16.89 -12.38 3.50
N GLY A 195 16.85 -12.75 4.79
CA GLY A 195 16.76 -11.81 5.91
C GLY A 195 15.37 -11.24 6.16
N THR A 196 14.32 -11.68 5.45
CA THR A 196 12.94 -11.23 5.70
C THR A 196 12.31 -11.97 6.88
N PRO A 197 11.38 -11.36 7.64
CA PRO A 197 10.54 -12.09 8.58
C PRO A 197 9.55 -12.99 7.83
N ASP A 198 9.03 -14.04 8.48
CA ASP A 198 7.97 -14.87 7.91
C ASP A 198 6.59 -14.33 8.31
N LEU A 199 5.91 -13.67 7.38
CA LEU A 199 4.59 -13.05 7.62
C LEU A 199 3.45 -13.86 6.98
N ARG A 200 3.71 -15.07 6.51
CA ARG A 200 2.69 -15.90 5.85
C ARG A 200 1.63 -16.35 6.87
N GLY A 201 0.37 -16.01 6.60
CA GLY A 201 -0.74 -16.35 7.49
C GLY A 201 -0.81 -15.52 8.78
N MET A 202 0.03 -14.49 8.90
CA MET A 202 0.09 -13.62 10.07
C MET A 202 -0.78 -12.38 9.89
N MET A 203 -1.30 -11.85 11.00
CA MET A 203 -1.89 -10.52 11.08
C MET A 203 -0.87 -9.60 11.76
N ILE A 204 -0.63 -8.43 11.16
CA ILE A 204 0.35 -7.48 11.68
C ILE A 204 -0.28 -6.68 12.81
N VAL A 205 0.44 -6.60 13.94
CA VAL A 205 0.11 -5.78 15.10
C VAL A 205 1.22 -4.75 15.25
N GLY A 206 0.86 -3.50 15.57
CA GLY A 206 1.85 -2.46 15.83
C GLY A 206 2.73 -2.83 17.03
N ALA A 207 4.02 -2.51 16.95
CA ALA A 207 4.93 -2.72 18.07
C ALA A 207 4.48 -1.93 19.30
N THR A 208 4.70 -2.50 20.48
CA THR A 208 4.39 -1.89 21.78
C THR A 208 5.46 -2.31 22.79
N ASP A 209 5.65 -1.45 23.78
CA ASP A 209 6.40 -1.65 25.03
C ASP A 209 5.71 -2.56 26.06
N GLY A 210 4.48 -3.02 25.78
CA GLY A 210 3.70 -3.92 26.64
C GLY A 210 3.32 -5.22 25.94
N ASN A 211 2.39 -5.98 26.53
CA ASN A 211 1.92 -7.23 25.91
C ASN A 211 1.12 -6.95 24.63
N PRO A 212 1.60 -7.34 23.43
CA PRO A 212 0.93 -7.06 22.17
C PRO A 212 -0.45 -7.72 22.05
N ALA A 213 -0.71 -8.81 22.79
CA ALA A 213 -2.00 -9.51 22.77
C ALA A 213 -3.14 -8.74 23.46
N GLN A 214 -2.81 -7.78 24.34
CA GLN A 214 -3.80 -7.00 25.09
C GLN A 214 -4.00 -5.58 24.53
N GLY A 215 -3.09 -5.14 23.65
CA GLY A 215 -3.00 -3.75 23.20
C GLY A 215 -2.50 -2.82 24.30
N ASN A 216 -1.83 -1.73 23.92
CA ASN A 216 -1.38 -0.71 24.85
C ASN A 216 -1.66 0.70 24.30
N PRO A 217 -2.81 1.31 24.61
CA PRO A 217 -3.12 2.66 24.15
C PRO A 217 -2.27 3.75 24.83
N ASN A 218 -1.56 3.42 25.91
CA ASN A 218 -0.69 4.33 26.66
C ASN A 218 0.80 3.97 26.49
N ALA A 219 1.15 3.31 25.38
CA ALA A 219 2.53 2.94 25.07
C ALA A 219 3.45 4.17 25.17
N ASN A 220 4.57 4.00 25.84
CA ASN A 220 5.59 5.00 26.00
C ASN A 220 6.59 4.89 24.85
N ASP A 221 6.63 5.91 23.98
CA ASP A 221 7.52 5.95 22.82
C ASP A 221 9.01 5.77 23.19
N SER A 222 9.40 6.10 24.43
CA SER A 222 10.78 5.91 24.92
C SER A 222 11.12 4.47 25.33
N GLU A 223 10.12 3.59 25.45
CA GLU A 223 10.27 2.17 25.82
C GLU A 223 10.07 1.22 24.62
N LEU A 224 9.64 1.77 23.47
CA LEU A 224 9.59 1.08 22.17
C LEU A 224 10.97 0.63 21.66
N ASP A 225 12.04 1.11 22.31
CA ASP A 225 13.45 0.78 22.04
C ASP A 225 13.84 -0.61 22.56
N SER A 226 12.99 -1.24 23.39
CA SER A 226 13.20 -2.62 23.81
C SER A 226 12.76 -3.57 22.68
N VAL A 227 13.75 -4.12 21.97
CA VAL A 227 13.60 -5.16 20.91
C VAL A 227 12.86 -6.42 21.39
N GLU A 228 12.51 -6.51 22.68
CA GLU A 228 11.96 -7.70 23.33
C GLU A 228 10.65 -8.21 22.71
N HIS A 229 9.85 -7.31 22.13
CA HIS A 229 8.57 -7.68 21.49
C HIS A 229 8.57 -7.57 19.95
N LEU A 230 9.69 -7.16 19.34
CA LEU A 230 9.79 -7.10 17.87
C LEU A 230 9.92 -8.52 17.29
N ASN A 231 8.99 -8.89 16.40
CA ASN A 231 8.82 -10.25 15.85
C ASN A 231 8.23 -11.29 16.81
N GLU A 232 7.65 -10.88 17.95
CA GLU A 232 6.88 -11.81 18.77
C GLU A 232 5.66 -12.33 18.00
N ILE A 233 5.47 -13.65 18.01
CA ILE A 233 4.31 -14.30 17.40
C ILE A 233 3.32 -14.63 18.51
N THR A 234 2.13 -14.04 18.43
CA THR A 234 1.05 -14.27 19.40
C THR A 234 -0.31 -14.42 18.70
N GLY A 235 -1.31 -14.84 19.47
CA GLY A 235 -2.67 -15.07 18.99
C GLY A 235 -2.93 -16.49 18.48
N ASN A 236 -4.21 -16.82 18.33
CA ASN A 236 -4.69 -18.09 17.79
C ASN A 236 -5.70 -17.83 16.67
N SER A 237 -5.81 -18.76 15.72
CA SER A 237 -6.87 -18.71 14.70
C SER A 237 -8.20 -19.28 15.18
N LYS A 238 -8.14 -20.08 16.25
CA LYS A 238 -9.28 -20.81 16.82
C LYS A 238 -9.24 -20.76 18.34
N ILE A 239 -10.41 -20.83 18.96
CA ILE A 239 -10.54 -21.02 20.41
C ILE A 239 -11.46 -22.21 20.70
N ASN A 240 -11.07 -23.00 21.68
CA ASN A 240 -11.92 -24.02 22.29
C ASN A 240 -12.46 -23.47 23.61
N LEU A 241 -13.79 -23.44 23.76
CA LEU A 241 -14.39 -22.96 25.01
C LEU A 241 -14.26 -24.04 26.08
N VAL A 242 -13.54 -23.72 27.16
CA VAL A 242 -13.44 -24.59 28.33
C VAL A 242 -14.54 -24.28 29.35
N GLU A 243 -14.84 -25.22 30.24
CA GLU A 243 -15.90 -25.09 31.26
C GLU A 243 -15.80 -23.77 32.05
N GLY A 244 -14.59 -23.35 32.42
CA GLY A 244 -14.37 -22.09 33.14
C GLY A 244 -14.68 -20.81 32.36
N GLN A 245 -14.92 -20.89 31.05
CA GLN A 245 -15.31 -19.75 30.20
C GLN A 245 -16.83 -19.70 29.98
N LEU A 246 -17.58 -20.70 30.45
CA LEU A 246 -19.04 -20.72 30.37
C LEU A 246 -19.64 -19.89 31.52
N PRO A 247 -20.64 -19.03 31.27
CA PRO A 247 -21.36 -18.34 32.32
C PRO A 247 -22.03 -19.32 33.29
N SER A 248 -22.17 -18.91 34.55
CA SER A 248 -23.00 -19.63 35.51
C SER A 248 -24.42 -19.77 34.94
N HIS A 249 -24.90 -21.02 34.86
CA HIS A 249 -26.23 -21.35 34.38
C HIS A 249 -26.87 -22.39 35.31
N SER A 250 -28.18 -22.55 35.20
CA SER A 250 -28.95 -23.50 36.01
C SER A 250 -29.87 -24.33 35.13
N HIS A 251 -30.01 -25.60 35.44
CA HIS A 251 -31.01 -26.46 34.81
C HIS A 251 -32.31 -26.42 35.61
N GLY A 252 -33.40 -26.03 34.96
CA GLY A 252 -34.74 -26.20 35.52
C GLY A 252 -35.20 -27.64 35.30
N VAL A 253 -35.60 -28.32 36.36
CA VAL A 253 -36.27 -29.62 36.27
C VAL A 253 -37.71 -29.42 36.73
N THR A 254 -38.66 -29.59 35.80
CA THR A 254 -40.09 -29.66 36.12
C THR A 254 -40.48 -31.12 36.12
N ASP A 255 -40.89 -31.64 37.28
CA ASP A 255 -41.52 -32.96 37.43
C ASP A 255 -43.04 -32.75 37.51
N PRO A 256 -43.77 -32.80 36.37
CA PRO A 256 -45.14 -32.28 36.33
C PRO A 256 -46.16 -33.15 37.07
N GLU A 257 -45.84 -34.40 37.41
CA GLU A 257 -46.79 -35.24 38.14
C GLU A 257 -46.13 -36.50 38.70
N HIS A 258 -46.12 -36.64 40.02
CA HIS A 258 -46.10 -37.97 40.63
C HIS A 258 -47.18 -38.06 41.71
N THR A 259 -47.91 -39.16 41.70
CA THR A 259 -48.97 -39.45 42.67
C THR A 259 -48.48 -40.51 43.64
N HIS A 260 -48.63 -40.24 44.93
CA HIS A 260 -48.45 -41.27 45.95
C HIS A 260 -49.77 -42.00 46.14
N THR A 261 -49.84 -43.25 45.72
CA THR A 261 -50.99 -44.11 46.03
C THR A 261 -50.76 -44.77 47.39
N VAL A 262 -51.59 -44.44 48.38
CA VAL A 262 -51.61 -45.17 49.65
C VAL A 262 -52.59 -46.33 49.50
N GLY A 263 -52.07 -47.54 49.24
CA GLY A 263 -52.85 -48.75 49.17
C GLY A 263 -53.24 -49.25 50.55
N GLY A 264 -54.35 -48.77 51.10
CA GLY A 264 -54.97 -49.39 52.27
C GLY A 264 -55.55 -50.74 51.89
N SER A 265 -54.82 -51.83 52.16
CA SER A 265 -55.38 -53.19 52.10
C SER A 265 -56.22 -53.39 53.36
N GLY A 266 -57.44 -52.85 53.34
CA GLY A 266 -58.34 -52.91 54.47
C GLY A 266 -59.77 -53.07 54.01
N ASP A 267 -60.22 -54.32 54.02
CA ASP A 267 -61.61 -54.78 54.10
C ASP A 267 -62.38 -54.22 55.34
N LEU A 268 -62.05 -53.01 55.81
CA LEU A 268 -62.46 -52.45 57.11
C LEU A 268 -63.22 -51.12 57.02
N PHE A 269 -63.62 -50.68 55.81
CA PHE A 269 -64.48 -49.49 55.66
C PHE A 269 -65.86 -49.75 55.04
N SER A 270 -66.21 -50.98 54.68
CA SER A 270 -67.56 -51.33 54.16
C SER A 270 -68.46 -52.02 55.19
N THR A 271 -67.95 -52.45 56.35
CA THR A 271 -68.72 -53.21 57.37
C THR A 271 -68.55 -52.63 58.78
N PHE A 272 -68.82 -51.35 58.96
CA PHE A 272 -69.24 -50.83 60.27
C PHE A 272 -70.63 -50.20 60.14
N GLY A 273 -71.58 -51.04 59.73
CA GLY A 273 -72.88 -50.99 60.35
C GLY A 273 -72.71 -51.26 61.85
N SER A 274 -73.10 -50.28 62.67
CA SER A 274 -73.22 -50.34 64.13
C SER A 274 -72.01 -50.84 64.92
N ILE A 275 -71.18 -49.91 65.42
CA ILE A 275 -70.51 -50.14 66.70
C ILE A 275 -71.57 -49.99 67.80
N GLN A 276 -72.13 -51.11 68.25
CA GLN A 276 -72.73 -51.18 69.58
C GLN A 276 -71.63 -51.56 70.57
N VAL A 277 -71.14 -50.58 71.34
CA VAL A 277 -70.39 -50.89 72.56
C VAL A 277 -71.41 -51.22 73.65
N ALA A 278 -71.63 -52.50 73.89
CA ALA A 278 -72.28 -52.97 75.10
C ALA A 278 -71.28 -53.83 75.87
N GLY A 279 -70.94 -53.38 77.10
CA GLY A 279 -70.44 -54.26 78.15
C GLY A 279 -68.94 -54.49 78.20
N GLY A 280 -68.25 -53.61 78.93
CA GLY A 280 -67.29 -53.98 79.97
C GLY A 280 -66.21 -55.01 79.63
N SER A 281 -65.11 -54.54 79.05
CA SER A 281 -63.75 -54.86 79.51
C SER A 281 -62.79 -53.90 78.81
N SER A 282 -61.85 -53.36 79.56
CA SER A 282 -60.76 -52.52 79.08
C SER A 282 -59.83 -53.33 78.18
N GLY A 283 -60.26 -53.61 76.95
CA GLY A 283 -59.38 -54.03 75.87
C GLY A 283 -58.83 -52.78 75.22
N ASP A 284 -57.56 -52.47 75.47
CA ASP A 284 -56.83 -51.48 74.68
C ASP A 284 -56.97 -51.83 73.20
N PHE A 285 -57.74 -51.04 72.46
CA PHE A 285 -57.74 -51.10 71.00
C PHE A 285 -56.44 -50.46 70.51
N SER A 286 -55.35 -51.21 70.62
CA SER A 286 -54.10 -50.89 69.96
C SER A 286 -54.26 -51.25 68.48
N VAL A 287 -54.52 -50.24 67.65
CA VAL A 287 -54.20 -50.34 66.22
C VAL A 287 -52.68 -50.42 66.16
N SER A 288 -52.15 -51.65 66.22
CA SER A 288 -50.77 -51.92 65.87
C SER A 288 -50.60 -51.40 64.45
N ASN A 289 -49.88 -50.29 64.31
CA ASN A 289 -49.63 -49.59 63.07
C ASN A 289 -48.83 -50.52 62.14
N THR A 290 -49.53 -51.45 61.50
CA THR A 290 -48.95 -52.40 60.56
C THR A 290 -48.50 -51.62 59.34
N SER A 291 -47.22 -51.25 59.37
CA SER A 291 -46.29 -51.05 58.26
C SER A 291 -46.88 -51.32 56.85
N TYR A 292 -47.69 -50.40 56.32
CA TYR A 292 -48.14 -50.43 54.92
C TYR A 292 -48.08 -49.05 54.24
N ASN A 293 -47.18 -48.18 54.68
CA ASN A 293 -46.82 -47.00 53.89
C ASN A 293 -45.47 -47.21 53.21
N SER A 294 -45.41 -48.23 52.35
CA SER A 294 -44.33 -48.37 51.37
C SER A 294 -44.63 -47.41 50.23
N THR A 295 -43.94 -46.27 50.18
CA THR A 295 -43.90 -45.46 48.97
C THR A 295 -42.99 -46.15 47.96
N ASN A 296 -43.53 -46.57 46.81
CA ASN A 296 -42.71 -47.05 45.72
C ASN A 296 -41.88 -45.86 45.19
N LYS A 297 -40.55 -45.96 45.23
CA LYS A 297 -39.68 -45.00 44.57
C LYS A 297 -39.83 -45.18 43.06
N SER A 298 -40.64 -44.32 42.42
CA SER A 298 -40.60 -44.17 40.97
C SER A 298 -39.45 -43.23 40.63
N SER A 299 -38.37 -43.75 40.05
CA SER A 299 -37.38 -42.88 39.41
C SER A 299 -38.00 -42.34 38.13
N THR A 300 -38.06 -41.02 37.97
CA THR A 300 -38.58 -40.36 36.75
C THR A 300 -37.73 -40.63 35.51
N GLY A 301 -36.53 -41.21 35.67
CA GLY A 301 -35.60 -41.47 34.56
C GLY A 301 -34.95 -40.21 34.01
N ILE A 302 -35.03 -39.08 34.72
CA ILE A 302 -34.47 -37.80 34.29
C ILE A 302 -32.93 -37.86 34.36
N SER A 303 -32.27 -37.83 33.20
CA SER A 303 -30.83 -37.57 33.07
C SER A 303 -30.61 -36.14 32.54
N ILE A 304 -29.52 -35.51 32.99
CA ILE A 304 -29.02 -34.26 32.43
C ILE A 304 -27.66 -34.58 31.82
N ASP A 305 -27.61 -34.65 30.50
CA ASP A 305 -26.36 -34.86 29.79
C ASP A 305 -25.62 -33.52 29.64
N PRO A 306 -24.29 -33.49 29.78
CA PRO A 306 -23.52 -32.29 29.49
C PRO A 306 -23.73 -31.87 28.04
N THR A 307 -24.01 -30.58 27.82
CA THR A 307 -24.19 -30.01 26.48
C THR A 307 -23.03 -29.11 26.11
N GLY A 308 -22.58 -29.23 24.87
CA GLY A 308 -21.42 -28.53 24.31
C GLY A 308 -20.69 -29.46 23.36
N SER A 309 -20.46 -29.02 22.11
CA SER A 309 -19.76 -29.87 21.13
C SER A 309 -18.25 -29.91 21.36
N GLY A 310 -17.70 -28.91 22.08
CA GLY A 310 -16.26 -28.74 22.21
C GLY A 310 -15.60 -28.43 20.86
N ASP A 311 -16.37 -27.98 19.86
CA ASP A 311 -15.83 -27.60 18.57
C ASP A 311 -15.08 -26.27 18.67
N ASP A 312 -14.02 -26.17 17.89
CA ASP A 312 -13.26 -24.93 17.77
C ASP A 312 -14.09 -23.85 17.06
N ILE A 313 -14.03 -22.64 17.61
CA ILE A 313 -14.62 -21.45 17.01
C ILE A 313 -13.52 -20.67 16.30
N ASP A 314 -13.73 -20.31 15.04
CA ASP A 314 -12.85 -19.40 14.30
C ASP A 314 -12.98 -17.98 14.86
N ILE A 315 -11.87 -17.43 15.35
CA ILE A 315 -11.83 -16.10 15.97
C ILE A 315 -11.23 -15.04 15.05
N ARG A 316 -10.95 -15.38 13.79
CA ARG A 316 -10.36 -14.44 12.84
C ARG A 316 -11.41 -13.45 12.32
N PRO A 317 -11.12 -12.14 12.30
CA PRO A 317 -11.98 -11.18 11.64
C PRO A 317 -11.98 -11.42 10.12
N PRO A 318 -13.00 -10.93 9.38
CA PRO A 318 -12.97 -10.91 7.92
C PRO A 318 -11.69 -10.25 7.40
N ALA A 319 -10.91 -10.98 6.60
CA ALA A 319 -9.61 -10.53 6.12
C ALA A 319 -9.43 -10.77 4.63
N ARG A 320 -8.55 -10.00 4.00
CA ARG A 320 -8.08 -10.21 2.63
C ARG A 320 -6.64 -10.72 2.66
N ILE A 321 -6.38 -11.79 1.91
CA ILE A 321 -5.04 -12.37 1.81
C ILE A 321 -4.22 -11.56 0.78
N MET A 322 -3.07 -11.06 1.22
CA MET A 322 -2.10 -10.32 0.41
C MET A 322 -0.69 -10.84 0.71
N LEU A 323 0.24 -10.58 -0.21
CA LEU A 323 1.66 -10.82 0.05
C LEU A 323 2.25 -9.65 0.82
N TYR A 324 3.24 -9.92 1.65
CA TYR A 324 4.09 -8.88 2.23
C TYR A 324 5.47 -8.97 1.58
N LEU A 325 5.97 -7.83 1.12
CA LEU A 325 7.30 -7.67 0.54
C LEU A 325 8.16 -6.83 1.46
N MET A 326 9.41 -7.20 1.63
CA MET A 326 10.42 -6.39 2.30
C MET A 326 11.37 -5.80 1.25
N LYS A 327 11.67 -4.50 1.37
CA LYS A 327 12.76 -3.89 0.62
C LYS A 327 14.09 -4.44 1.16
N LEU A 328 14.89 -5.03 0.29
CA LEU A 328 16.28 -5.41 0.59
C LEU A 328 17.20 -4.20 0.47
#